data_AF-A0A9P1BLI7-F1
#
_entry.id   AF-A0A9P1BLI7-F1
#
_cell.length_a   1.000
_cell.length_b   1.000
_cell.length_c   1.000
_cell.angle_alpha   90.00
_cell.angle_beta   90.00
_cell.angle_gamma   90.00
#
_symmetry.space_group_name_H-M   'P 1'
#
loop_
_entity.id
_entity.type
_entity.pdbx_description
1 polymer ?
#
loop_
_entity_poly.entity_id
_entity_poly.type
_entity_poly.pdbx_seq_one_letter_code
_entity_poly.pdbx_strand_id
1 'polypeptide(L)'
;MLGVVDPELEKLARYRRSKTGKRSNNASRDFHRYVHRDEKVFPVKISKARFPIKKKIPNKSGRRISKQELVDYPFIALSSWMESILPSYPHFFLGGHLLGQCHAYGDMLEDYWNKFRAIEPHHPIFQDKSVNDRRRAIPIAVHGDEGRGLNKAFVHYAAPCFPDACNLVCAKGC
;
A
#
# COMPACT_ATOMS: atom_id res chain seq x y z
N MET A 1 29.49 4.77 -16.88
CA MET A 1 28.49 4.47 -15.84
C MET A 1 27.38 3.67 -16.51
N LEU A 2 27.45 2.34 -16.46
CA LEU A 2 26.44 1.47 -17.07
C LEU A 2 25.20 1.54 -16.19
N GLY A 3 24.13 2.16 -16.69
CA GLY A 3 22.85 2.23 -15.98
C GLY A 3 22.35 0.81 -15.68
N VAL A 4 21.81 0.60 -14.48
CA VAL A 4 21.13 -0.64 -14.12
C VAL A 4 19.90 -0.75 -15.03
N VAL A 5 20.00 -1.58 -16.07
CA VAL A 5 18.86 -1.90 -16.93
C VAL A 5 18.10 -3.01 -16.25
N ASP A 6 16.95 -2.70 -15.68
CA ASP A 6 16.00 -3.70 -15.20
C ASP A 6 15.31 -4.33 -16.45
N PRO A 7 15.57 -5.62 -16.75
CA PRO A 7 15.02 -6.26 -17.94
C PRO A 7 13.49 -6.35 -17.90
N GLU A 8 12.89 -6.38 -16.71
CA GLU A 8 11.43 -6.41 -16.52
C GLU A 8 10.84 -5.03 -16.76
N LEU A 9 11.50 -3.97 -16.27
CA LEU A 9 11.13 -2.59 -16.56
C LEU A 9 11.26 -2.30 -18.07
N GLU A 10 12.26 -2.87 -18.74
CA GLU A 10 12.45 -2.74 -20.18
C GLU A 10 11.34 -3.47 -20.97
N LYS A 11 10.92 -4.67 -20.53
CA LYS A 11 9.76 -5.37 -21.09
C LYS A 11 8.48 -4.54 -20.96
N LEU A 12 8.28 -3.91 -19.80
CA LEU A 12 7.13 -3.02 -19.54
C LEU A 12 7.19 -1.75 -20.41
N ALA A 13 8.38 -1.19 -20.61
CA ALA A 13 8.60 -0.03 -21.47
C ALA A 13 8.40 -0.36 -22.96
N ARG A 14 8.80 -1.56 -23.41
CA ARG A 14 8.51 -2.06 -24.77
C ARG A 14 6.99 -2.18 -25.01
N TYR A 15 6.21 -2.52 -23.99
CA TYR A 15 4.76 -2.56 -24.08
C TYR A 15 4.15 -1.16 -24.36
N ARG A 16 4.62 -0.11 -23.67
CA ARG A 16 4.26 1.31 -23.97
C ARG A 16 4.63 1.73 -25.39
N ARG A 17 5.73 1.22 -25.94
CA ARG A 17 6.23 1.55 -27.29
C ARG A 17 5.52 0.79 -28.43
N SER A 18 4.73 -0.25 -28.11
CA SER A 18 3.98 -1.03 -29.10
C SER A 18 2.91 -0.19 -29.83
N LYS A 19 2.53 -0.59 -31.06
CA LYS A 19 1.44 0.07 -31.83
C LYS A 19 0.14 0.18 -31.02
N THR A 20 -0.13 -0.80 -30.15
CA THR A 20 -1.31 -0.85 -29.29
C THR A 20 -1.18 0.03 -28.05
N GLY A 21 -0.01 0.02 -27.39
CA GLY A 21 0.30 0.88 -26.24
C GLY A 21 0.30 2.37 -26.58
N LYS A 22 0.75 2.75 -27.79
CA LYS A 22 0.71 4.13 -28.29
C LYS A 22 -0.70 4.67 -28.54
N ARG A 23 -1.67 3.80 -28.85
CA ARG A 23 -3.05 4.22 -29.17
C ARG A 23 -3.95 4.41 -27.95
N SER A 24 -3.45 4.17 -26.74
CA SER A 24 -4.09 4.38 -25.42
C SER A 24 -5.42 3.65 -25.14
N ASN A 25 -6.27 3.41 -26.16
CA ASN A 25 -7.62 2.87 -26.02
C ASN A 25 -7.65 1.45 -25.41
N ASN A 26 -6.53 0.71 -25.43
CA ASN A 26 -6.45 -0.66 -24.89
C ASN A 26 -5.29 -0.86 -23.89
N ALA A 27 -4.60 0.22 -23.48
CA ALA A 27 -3.39 0.11 -22.68
C ALA A 27 -3.61 -0.62 -21.34
N SER A 28 -4.73 -0.33 -20.65
CA SER A 28 -5.08 -1.01 -19.39
C SER A 28 -5.39 -2.49 -19.58
N ARG A 29 -6.26 -2.85 -20.55
CA ARG A 29 -6.64 -4.24 -20.81
C ARG A 29 -5.43 -5.12 -21.09
N ASP A 30 -4.56 -4.62 -21.93
CA ASP A 30 -3.37 -5.36 -22.35
C ASP A 30 -2.30 -5.38 -21.24
N PHE A 31 -2.18 -4.34 -20.41
CA PHE A 31 -1.37 -4.38 -19.18
C PHE A 31 -1.88 -5.45 -18.21
N HIS A 32 -3.19 -5.53 -17.96
CA HIS A 32 -3.76 -6.61 -17.16
C HIS A 32 -3.45 -7.98 -17.76
N ARG A 33 -3.59 -8.14 -19.09
CA ARG A 33 -3.22 -9.38 -19.76
C ARG A 33 -1.74 -9.74 -19.55
N TYR A 34 -0.83 -8.75 -19.64
CA TYR A 34 0.59 -8.95 -19.37
C TYR A 34 0.82 -9.40 -17.93
N VAL A 35 0.25 -8.71 -16.95
CA VAL A 35 0.38 -9.04 -15.51
C VAL A 35 -0.11 -10.46 -15.22
N HIS A 36 -1.25 -10.85 -15.79
CA HIS A 36 -1.81 -12.19 -15.60
C HIS A 36 -1.03 -13.28 -16.34
N ARG A 37 -0.59 -13.02 -17.59
CA ARG A 37 0.16 -13.98 -18.41
C ARG A 37 1.54 -14.27 -17.82
N ASP A 38 2.20 -13.25 -17.28
CA ASP A 38 3.55 -13.35 -16.73
C ASP A 38 3.53 -13.62 -15.21
N GLU A 39 2.36 -13.97 -14.65
CA GLU A 39 2.14 -14.30 -13.23
C GLU A 39 2.71 -13.25 -12.26
N LYS A 40 2.71 -11.97 -12.67
CA LYS A 40 3.18 -10.84 -11.86
C LYS A 40 2.14 -10.38 -10.84
N VAL A 41 1.39 -11.34 -10.29
CA VAL A 41 0.35 -11.11 -9.29
C VAL A 41 0.84 -11.60 -7.93
N PHE A 42 0.63 -10.79 -6.90
CA PHE A 42 0.92 -11.21 -5.53
C PHE A 42 -0.37 -11.68 -4.86
N PRO A 43 -0.46 -12.94 -4.38
CA PRO A 43 -1.70 -13.50 -3.87
C PRO A 43 -2.01 -12.95 -2.49
N VAL A 44 -2.83 -11.89 -2.45
CA VAL A 44 -3.29 -11.27 -1.20
C VAL A 44 -4.80 -11.42 -1.09
N LYS A 45 -5.27 -11.80 0.09
CA LYS A 45 -6.70 -11.92 0.37
C LYS A 45 -7.38 -10.55 0.27
N ILE A 46 -8.34 -10.44 -0.65
CA ILE A 46 -9.21 -9.27 -0.77
C ILE A 46 -10.43 -9.49 0.13
N SER A 47 -10.58 -8.63 1.12
CA SER A 47 -11.73 -8.60 2.03
C SER A 47 -12.81 -7.68 1.47
N LYS A 48 -14.04 -7.77 2.00
CA LYS A 48 -15.16 -6.91 1.62
C LYS A 48 -15.76 -6.28 2.86
N ALA A 49 -16.04 -4.98 2.81
CA ALA A 49 -16.73 -4.26 3.86
C ALA A 49 -17.98 -3.58 3.28
N ARG A 50 -19.07 -3.56 4.05
CA ARG A 50 -20.34 -2.98 3.63
C ARG A 50 -20.39 -1.52 4.00
N PHE A 51 -20.49 -0.66 3.00
CA PHE A 51 -20.65 0.78 3.21
C PHE A 51 -21.95 1.29 2.59
N PRO A 52 -22.66 2.20 3.27
CA PRO A 52 -23.79 2.88 2.68
C PRO A 52 -23.30 3.90 1.65
N ILE A 53 -23.61 3.68 0.39
CA ILE A 53 -23.36 4.65 -0.68
C ILE A 53 -24.66 5.38 -1.05
N LYS A 54 -24.54 6.67 -1.39
CA LYS A 54 -25.67 7.44 -1.95
C LYS A 54 -25.64 7.32 -3.46
N LYS A 55 -26.65 6.67 -4.03
CA LYS A 55 -26.83 6.51 -5.47
C LYS A 55 -27.96 7.39 -5.96
N LYS A 56 -27.81 8.01 -7.14
CA LYS A 56 -28.88 8.78 -7.80
C LYS A 56 -29.63 7.88 -8.78
N ILE A 57 -30.82 7.45 -8.41
CA ILE A 57 -31.66 6.52 -9.18
C ILE A 57 -32.87 7.28 -9.75
N PRO A 58 -33.25 7.11 -11.03
CA PRO A 58 -34.45 7.71 -11.58
C PRO A 58 -35.71 7.09 -10.97
N ASN A 59 -36.72 7.91 -10.68
CA ASN A 59 -38.06 7.45 -10.32
C ASN A 59 -38.93 7.23 -11.58
N LYS A 60 -40.18 6.80 -11.40
CA LYS A 60 -41.16 6.60 -12.49
C LYS A 60 -41.44 7.87 -13.31
N SER A 61 -41.16 9.06 -12.77
CA SER A 61 -41.32 10.34 -13.45
C SER A 61 -40.01 10.90 -14.03
N GLY A 62 -38.93 10.10 -14.09
CA GLY A 62 -37.61 10.51 -14.60
C GLY A 62 -36.78 11.39 -13.67
N ARG A 63 -37.30 11.81 -12.50
CA ARG A 63 -36.56 12.60 -11.51
C ARG A 63 -35.57 11.72 -10.76
N ARG A 64 -34.31 12.16 -10.63
CA ARG A 64 -33.28 11.43 -9.88
C ARG A 64 -33.43 11.66 -8.39
N ILE A 65 -33.65 10.59 -7.64
CA ILE A 65 -33.76 10.58 -6.19
C ILE A 65 -32.49 9.98 -5.60
N SER A 66 -32.01 10.52 -4.48
CA SER A 66 -30.91 9.90 -3.74
C SER A 66 -31.45 8.73 -2.92
N LYS A 67 -30.95 7.52 -3.21
CA LYS A 67 -31.23 6.31 -2.43
C LYS A 67 -29.93 5.86 -1.76
N GLN A 68 -30.01 5.49 -0.48
CA GLN A 68 -28.92 4.79 0.18
C GLN A 68 -28.99 3.30 -0.16
N GLU A 69 -27.85 2.75 -0.57
CA GLU A 69 -27.68 1.34 -0.88
C GLU A 69 -26.43 0.86 -0.15
N LEU A 70 -26.51 -0.29 0.53
CA LEU A 70 -25.34 -0.95 1.08
C LEU A 70 -24.62 -1.68 -0.04
N VAL A 71 -23.35 -1.37 -0.24
CA VAL A 71 -22.50 -2.01 -1.26
C VAL A 71 -21.30 -2.65 -0.59
N ASP A 72 -20.98 -3.87 -1.03
CA ASP A 72 -19.75 -4.56 -0.66
C ASP A 72 -18.57 -3.88 -1.39
N TYR A 73 -17.75 -3.16 -0.63
CA TYR A 73 -16.54 -2.54 -1.14
C TYR A 73 -15.33 -3.45 -0.89
N PRO A 74 -14.58 -3.84 -1.93
CA PRO A 74 -13.38 -4.65 -1.76
C PRO A 74 -12.24 -3.81 -1.16
N PHE A 75 -11.51 -4.38 -0.22
CA PHE A 75 -10.32 -3.77 0.35
C PHE A 75 -9.28 -4.83 0.70
N ILE A 76 -8.01 -4.43 0.77
CA ILE A 76 -6.92 -5.28 1.25
C ILE A 76 -6.63 -4.84 2.68
N ALA A 77 -6.87 -5.73 3.64
CA ALA A 77 -6.49 -5.48 5.02
C ALA A 77 -4.95 -5.51 5.12
N LEU A 78 -4.37 -4.58 5.87
CA LEU A 78 -2.93 -4.56 6.09
C LEU A 78 -2.45 -5.87 6.72
N SER A 79 -3.24 -6.47 7.62
CA SER A 79 -2.97 -7.81 8.17
C SER A 79 -2.86 -8.87 7.09
N SER A 80 -3.83 -8.97 6.18
CA SER A 80 -3.81 -9.93 5.07
C SER A 80 -2.63 -9.70 4.12
N TRP A 81 -2.23 -8.44 3.93
CA TRP A 81 -1.04 -8.12 3.15
C TRP A 81 0.24 -8.57 3.84
N MET A 82 0.39 -8.27 5.13
CA MET A 82 1.54 -8.69 5.95
C MET A 82 1.64 -10.21 6.08
N GLU A 83 0.52 -10.91 6.25
CA GLU A 83 0.44 -12.38 6.27
C GLU A 83 0.95 -13.00 4.97
N SER A 84 0.61 -12.41 3.81
CA SER A 84 1.11 -12.88 2.52
C SER A 84 2.59 -12.53 2.31
N ILE A 85 3.03 -11.32 2.62
CA ILE A 85 4.35 -10.80 2.20
C ILE A 85 5.49 -11.14 3.15
N LEU A 86 5.27 -11.19 4.46
CA LEU A 86 6.34 -11.45 5.43
C LEU A 86 7.01 -12.82 5.25
N PRO A 87 6.29 -13.92 4.94
CA PRO A 87 6.93 -15.22 4.71
C PRO A 87 7.86 -15.24 3.49
N SER A 88 7.51 -14.48 2.45
CA SER A 88 8.26 -14.48 1.19
C SER A 88 9.37 -13.42 1.14
N TYR A 89 9.13 -12.24 1.69
CA TYR A 89 10.03 -11.09 1.58
C TYR A 89 10.17 -10.31 2.90
N PRO A 90 10.62 -10.96 3.99
CA PRO A 90 10.68 -10.32 5.32
C PRO A 90 11.69 -9.18 5.39
N HIS A 91 12.75 -9.23 4.59
CA HIS A 91 13.84 -8.26 4.58
C HIS A 91 13.37 -6.83 4.27
N PHE A 92 12.29 -6.66 3.49
CA PHE A 92 11.72 -5.33 3.21
C PHE A 92 11.05 -4.68 4.42
N PHE A 93 10.71 -5.44 5.46
CA PHE A 93 10.01 -4.96 6.64
C PHE A 93 10.86 -5.05 7.91
N LEU A 94 11.85 -5.95 7.89
CA LEU A 94 12.72 -6.25 9.03
C LEU A 94 14.14 -5.74 8.81
N GLY A 95 14.33 -4.67 8.03
CA GLY A 95 15.62 -4.00 7.85
C GLY A 95 16.72 -4.90 7.29
N GLY A 96 16.39 -5.78 6.35
CA GLY A 96 17.33 -6.76 5.78
C GLY A 96 17.35 -8.12 6.47
N HIS A 97 16.70 -8.27 7.63
CA HIS A 97 16.70 -9.51 8.38
C HIS A 97 15.66 -10.54 7.90
N LEU A 98 15.93 -11.81 8.19
CA LEU A 98 15.00 -12.93 7.97
C LEU A 98 14.14 -13.17 9.21
N LEU A 99 13.00 -13.84 9.05
CA LEU A 99 12.07 -14.15 10.16
C LEU A 99 12.70 -14.98 11.28
N GLY A 100 13.70 -15.82 10.98
CA GLY A 100 14.43 -16.60 11.99
C GLY A 100 15.38 -15.78 12.87
N GLN A 101 15.68 -14.53 12.49
CA GLN A 101 16.63 -13.66 13.20
C GLN A 101 15.91 -12.77 14.22
N CYS A 102 15.07 -13.37 15.07
CA CYS A 102 14.17 -12.67 16.00
C CYS A 102 14.85 -11.64 16.90
N HIS A 103 16.06 -11.94 17.37
CA HIS A 103 16.81 -11.00 18.19
C HIS A 103 17.27 -9.79 17.38
N ALA A 104 17.81 -9.98 16.18
CA ALA A 104 18.38 -8.91 15.35
C ALA A 104 17.33 -7.88 14.91
N TYR A 105 16.22 -8.33 14.31
CA TYR A 105 15.16 -7.38 13.96
C TYR A 105 14.44 -6.83 15.20
N GLY A 106 14.41 -7.59 16.29
CA GLY A 106 13.82 -7.14 17.55
C GLY A 106 14.57 -5.96 18.16
N ASP A 107 15.90 -6.05 18.22
CA ASP A 107 16.77 -4.98 18.71
C ASP A 107 16.67 -3.74 17.81
N MET A 108 16.63 -3.93 16.49
CA MET A 108 16.42 -2.85 15.52
C MET A 108 15.08 -2.12 15.73
N LEU A 109 13.99 -2.87 15.90
CA LEU A 109 12.67 -2.28 16.12
C LEU A 109 12.58 -1.57 17.47
N GLU A 110 13.19 -2.12 18.52
CA GLU A 110 13.27 -1.46 19.81
C GLU A 110 14.06 -0.14 19.74
N ASP A 111 15.22 -0.13 19.09
CA ASP A 111 16.00 1.08 18.86
C ASP A 111 15.20 2.15 18.09
N TYR A 112 14.48 1.75 17.03
CA TYR A 112 13.56 2.64 16.33
C TYR A 112 12.53 3.25 17.28
N TRP A 113 11.83 2.44 18.07
CA TRP A 113 10.78 2.94 18.96
C TRP A 113 11.35 3.82 20.08
N ASN A 114 12.53 3.50 20.61
CA ASN A 114 13.20 4.33 21.61
C ASN A 114 13.55 5.72 21.05
N LYS A 115 14.04 5.78 19.80
CA LYS A 115 14.29 7.06 19.11
C LYS A 115 13.00 7.80 18.80
N PHE A 116 11.97 7.10 18.33
CA PHE A 116 10.66 7.68 18.01
C PHE A 116 9.98 8.29 19.24
N ARG A 117 10.19 7.71 20.43
CA ARG A 117 9.65 8.24 21.69
C ARG A 117 10.09 9.67 21.99
N ALA A 118 11.29 10.07 21.54
CA ALA A 118 11.75 11.44 21.71
C ALA A 118 10.96 12.44 20.85
N ILE A 119 10.32 11.97 19.77
CA ILE A 119 9.52 12.77 18.84
C ILE A 119 8.05 12.78 19.26
N GLU A 120 7.47 11.61 19.54
CA GLU A 120 6.06 11.46 19.91
C GLU A 120 5.92 10.59 21.19
N PRO A 121 6.20 11.15 22.37
CA PRO A 121 6.23 10.39 23.63
C PRO A 121 4.86 9.85 24.06
N HIS A 122 3.77 10.46 23.58
CA HIS A 122 2.40 10.09 23.93
C HIS A 122 1.79 9.06 22.95
N HIS A 123 2.54 8.56 21.97
CA HIS A 123 2.03 7.57 21.04
C HIS A 123 1.49 6.33 21.78
N PRO A 124 0.33 5.75 21.41
CA PRO A 124 -0.28 4.61 22.10
C PRO A 124 0.63 3.39 22.26
N ILE A 125 1.62 3.23 21.37
CA ILE A 125 2.64 2.16 21.46
C ILE A 125 3.46 2.21 22.76
N PHE A 126 3.58 3.37 23.41
CA PHE A 126 4.31 3.52 24.68
C PHE A 126 3.40 3.37 25.90
N GLN A 127 2.09 3.48 25.71
CA GLN A 127 1.08 3.35 26.77
C GLN A 127 0.59 1.91 26.88
N ASP A 128 0.24 1.30 25.73
CA ASP A 128 -0.51 0.05 25.67
C ASP A 128 0.37 -1.19 25.45
N LYS A 129 1.63 -1.00 25.02
CA LYS A 129 2.50 -2.08 24.57
C LYS A 129 3.76 -2.19 25.41
N SER A 130 4.09 -3.42 25.79
CA SER A 130 5.32 -3.74 26.49
C SER A 130 6.55 -3.53 25.59
N VAL A 131 7.74 -3.49 26.19
CA VAL A 131 9.01 -3.47 25.43
C VAL A 131 9.07 -4.64 24.45
N ASN A 132 8.67 -5.85 24.88
CA ASN A 132 8.69 -7.04 24.04
C ASN A 132 7.69 -6.99 22.88
N ASP A 133 6.57 -6.27 23.04
CA ASP A 133 5.64 -6.04 21.93
C ASP A 133 6.20 -5.03 20.93
N ARG A 134 6.90 -4.00 21.41
CA ARG A 134 7.59 -3.03 20.54
C ARG A 134 8.68 -3.67 19.68
N ARG A 135 9.42 -4.63 20.22
CA ARG A 135 10.38 -5.48 19.48
C ARG A 135 9.76 -6.29 18.34
N ARG A 136 8.43 -6.37 18.27
CA ARG A 136 7.67 -7.11 17.23
C ARG A 136 6.71 -6.20 16.46
N ALA A 137 6.75 -4.89 16.71
CA ALA A 137 5.88 -3.91 16.08
C ALA A 137 6.62 -3.20 14.95
N ILE A 138 6.24 -3.50 13.70
CA ILE A 138 6.82 -2.89 12.51
C ILE A 138 6.23 -1.48 12.32
N PRO A 139 7.04 -0.42 12.25
CA PRO A 139 6.55 0.92 11.97
C PRO A 139 6.15 1.06 10.50
N ILE A 140 4.89 1.45 10.27
CA ILE A 140 4.34 1.62 8.93
C ILE A 140 3.77 3.04 8.82
N ALA A 141 4.28 3.81 7.87
CA ALA A 141 3.65 5.06 7.47
C ALA A 141 2.58 4.75 6.41
N VAL A 142 1.34 5.11 6.74
CA VAL A 142 0.24 5.09 5.77
C VAL A 142 0.20 6.46 5.11
N HIS A 143 0.50 6.49 3.82
CA HIS A 143 0.33 7.69 3.01
C HIS A 143 -0.91 7.51 2.13
N GLY A 144 -1.90 8.35 2.35
CA GLY A 144 -2.99 8.50 1.39
C GLY A 144 -2.50 9.40 0.27
N ASP A 145 -2.29 8.85 -0.93
CA ASP A 145 -2.16 9.70 -2.09
C ASP A 145 -3.55 10.26 -2.41
N GLU A 146 -3.71 11.58 -2.34
CA GLU A 146 -4.89 12.28 -2.86
C GLU A 146 -4.86 12.22 -4.39
N GLY A 147 -5.03 11.03 -4.95
CA GLY A 147 -5.09 10.80 -6.37
C GLY A 147 -6.22 11.63 -6.99
N ARG A 148 -5.85 12.75 -7.64
CA ARG A 148 -6.72 13.57 -8.49
C ARG A 148 -6.97 12.85 -9.82
N GLY A 149 -7.52 11.64 -9.78
CA GLY A 149 -8.11 11.01 -10.95
C GLY A 149 -9.48 11.62 -11.25
N LEU A 150 -9.86 11.68 -12.54
CA LEU A 150 -11.18 12.14 -13.02
C LEU A 150 -12.38 11.42 -12.37
N ASN A 151 -12.15 10.29 -11.67
CA ASN A 151 -13.15 9.52 -10.96
C ASN A 151 -13.07 9.56 -9.41
N LYS A 152 -12.20 10.39 -8.79
CA LYS A 152 -12.14 10.59 -7.32
C LYS A 152 -12.19 9.30 -6.49
N ALA A 153 -11.49 8.25 -6.91
CA ALA A 153 -11.38 7.02 -6.13
C ALA A 153 -10.10 7.08 -5.29
N PHE A 154 -10.25 7.00 -3.97
CA PHE A 154 -9.14 6.96 -3.02
C PHE A 154 -8.35 5.67 -3.18
N VAL A 155 -7.02 5.77 -3.26
CA VAL A 155 -6.11 4.63 -3.20
C VAL A 155 -5.16 4.84 -2.04
N HIS A 156 -5.19 3.93 -1.07
CA HIS A 156 -4.29 3.95 0.09
C HIS A 156 -3.08 3.07 -0.19
N TYR A 157 -1.87 3.59 0.08
CA TYR A 157 -0.64 2.80 0.08
C TYR A 157 0.02 2.90 1.46
N ALA A 158 0.61 1.80 1.90
CA ALA A 158 1.35 1.72 3.15
C ALA A 158 2.81 1.40 2.83
N ALA A 159 3.75 2.15 3.44
CA ALA A 159 5.18 1.94 3.28
C ALA A 159 5.84 1.75 4.66
N PRO A 160 6.79 0.80 4.81
CA PRO A 160 7.56 0.68 6.03
C PRO A 160 8.46 1.91 6.22
N CYS A 161 8.52 2.44 7.45
CA CYS A 161 9.40 3.55 7.78
C CYS A 161 10.72 3.03 8.33
N PHE A 162 11.83 3.32 7.64
CA PHE A 162 13.18 3.00 8.09
C PHE A 162 13.96 4.26 8.50
N PRO A 163 14.84 4.17 9.50
CA PRO A 163 15.65 5.31 9.96
C PRO A 163 16.45 5.99 8.85
N ASP A 164 16.94 5.23 7.86
CA ASP A 164 17.86 5.75 6.84
C ASP A 164 17.16 6.28 5.57
N ALA A 165 15.83 6.25 5.51
CA ALA A 165 15.05 6.67 4.34
C ALA A 165 14.15 7.89 4.58
N CYS A 166 14.18 8.49 5.78
CA CYS A 166 13.34 9.64 6.10
C CYS A 166 14.05 10.97 5.81
N ASN A 167 14.01 11.41 4.54
CA ASN A 167 13.82 12.83 4.30
C ASN A 167 12.37 13.16 4.66
N LEU A 168 12.15 13.57 5.92
CA LEU A 168 10.90 14.18 6.37
C LEU A 168 10.64 15.42 5.50
N VAL A 169 9.75 15.29 4.50
CA VAL A 169 9.06 16.44 3.92
C VAL A 169 7.61 16.39 4.38
N CYS A 170 7.34 17.09 5.47
CA CYS A 170 6.05 17.70 5.72
C CYS A 170 6.26 18.98 6.54
N ALA A 171 6.87 19.99 5.90
CA ALA A 171 6.79 21.37 6.36
C ALA A 171 5.63 22.07 5.62
N LYS A 172 4.51 22.15 6.34
CA LYS A 172 3.54 23.27 6.42
C LYS A 172 3.09 23.98 5.13
N GLY A 173 1.79 23.85 4.86
CA GLY A 173 0.99 24.94 4.31
C GLY A 173 0.45 25.82 5.45
N CYS A 174 0.91 27.07 5.49
CA CYS A 174 0.08 28.25 5.69
C CYS A 174 -0.01 28.94 4.33
#